data_AF-A0A8X6NLU1-F1
#
_entry.id   AF-A0A8X6NLU1-F1
#
_cell.length_a   1.000
_cell.length_b   1.000
_cell.length_c   1.000
_cell.angle_alpha   90.00
_cell.angle_beta   90.00
_cell.angle_gamma   90.00
#
_symmetry.space_group_name_H-M   'P 1'
#
loop_
_entity.id
_entity.type
_entity.pdbx_description
1 polymer ?
#
loop_
_entity_poly.entity_id
_entity_poly.type
_entity_poly.pdbx_seq_one_letter_code
_entity_poly.pdbx_strand_id
1 'polypeptide(L)'
;MRAPFLKSGGNKMLEVIYDYGLDYDSSLASPFSEVPLWPYTFDFQHPHKCISSNCPIRSFPGIWEFPLNTYATDDETGGTCVYLDQCVFPDDPEIVYNFFVYNFLRHYTTNKAPFVMNFHVNWVTDDSKV
;
A
#
# COMPACT_ATOMS: atom_id res chain seq x y z
N MET A 1 -1.86 8.31 -9.94
CA MET A 1 -0.75 7.59 -10.61
C MET A 1 -0.38 6.38 -9.75
N ARG A 2 0.17 5.32 -10.36
CA ARG A 2 0.86 4.26 -9.63
C ARG A 2 2.11 3.87 -10.41
N ALA A 3 3.27 3.97 -9.78
CA ALA A 3 4.55 3.61 -10.36
C ALA A 3 4.64 2.10 -10.55
N PRO A 4 5.13 1.62 -11.71
CA PRO A 4 5.38 0.20 -11.93
C PRO A 4 6.29 -0.38 -10.84
N PHE A 5 5.96 -1.59 -10.39
CA PHE A 5 6.72 -2.32 -9.36
C PHE A 5 6.91 -1.59 -8.02
N LEU A 6 6.04 -0.61 -7.70
CA LEU A 6 6.13 0.20 -6.48
C LEU A 6 7.47 0.92 -6.29
N LYS A 7 8.15 1.20 -7.40
CA LYS A 7 9.40 1.96 -7.42
C LYS A 7 9.09 3.44 -7.61
N SER A 8 8.95 4.16 -6.49
CA SER A 8 8.78 5.61 -6.52
C SER A 8 9.95 6.27 -7.25
N GLY A 9 9.65 7.23 -8.13
CA GLY A 9 10.65 8.06 -8.79
C GLY A 9 11.05 9.29 -7.97
N GLY A 10 10.70 9.33 -6.69
CA GLY A 10 11.01 10.42 -5.76
C GLY A 10 10.45 11.76 -6.24
N ASN A 11 11.21 12.83 -6.00
CA ASN A 11 10.79 14.20 -6.35
C ASN A 11 10.46 14.37 -7.85
N LYS A 12 11.19 13.69 -8.76
CA LYS A 12 10.94 13.82 -10.20
C LYS A 12 9.60 13.23 -10.62
N MET A 13 9.18 12.15 -9.95
CA MET A 13 7.88 11.56 -10.21
C MET A 13 6.76 12.51 -9.74
N LEU A 14 6.88 13.08 -8.54
CA LEU A 14 5.90 14.05 -8.06
C LEU A 14 5.91 15.36 -8.85
N GLU A 15 7.05 15.79 -9.38
CA GLU A 15 7.16 16.94 -10.30
C GLU A 15 6.31 16.71 -11.56
N VAL A 16 6.39 15.52 -12.17
CA VAL A 16 5.51 15.16 -13.30
C VAL A 16 4.04 15.10 -12.90
N ILE A 17 3.72 14.55 -11.72
CA ILE A 17 2.32 14.52 -11.24
C ILE A 17 1.80 15.95 -11.05
N TYR A 18 2.61 16.85 -10.50
CA TYR A 18 2.29 18.26 -10.30
C TYR A 18 2.08 18.99 -11.64
N ASP A 19 3.07 18.92 -12.54
CA ASP A 19 3.10 19.67 -13.79
C ASP A 19 1.97 19.27 -14.75
N TYR A 20 1.54 18.01 -14.70
CA TYR A 20 0.47 17.48 -15.53
C TYR A 20 -0.90 17.49 -14.83
N GLY A 21 -1.01 18.03 -13.61
CA GLY A 21 -2.27 18.19 -12.90
C GLY A 21 -2.94 16.85 -12.53
N LEU A 22 -2.16 15.85 -12.15
CA LEU A 22 -2.69 14.59 -11.61
C LEU A 22 -3.01 14.74 -10.11
N ASP A 23 -4.18 14.27 -9.69
CA ASP A 23 -4.67 14.54 -8.32
C ASP A 23 -3.95 13.74 -7.23
N TYR A 24 -3.51 12.53 -7.54
CA TYR A 24 -2.95 11.62 -6.54
C TYR A 24 -1.90 10.65 -7.08
N ASP A 25 -1.09 10.12 -6.17
CA ASP A 25 -0.24 8.94 -6.31
C ASP A 25 -0.69 7.82 -5.35
N SER A 26 -0.37 6.58 -5.69
CA SER A 26 -0.60 5.40 -4.84
C SER A 26 0.54 4.41 -5.07
N SER A 27 1.76 4.87 -4.76
CA SER A 27 3.00 4.14 -5.00
C SER A 27 3.86 4.00 -3.75
N LEU A 28 3.57 4.75 -2.69
CA LEU A 28 4.34 4.70 -1.45
C LEU A 28 3.75 3.65 -0.51
N ALA A 29 4.52 2.58 -0.31
CA ALA A 29 4.25 1.63 0.75
C ALA A 29 4.60 2.23 2.12
N SER A 30 3.71 2.03 3.08
CA SER A 30 3.97 2.33 4.48
C SER A 30 4.38 1.05 5.22
N PRO A 31 5.33 1.12 6.18
CA PRO A 31 5.59 0.01 7.08
C PRO A 31 4.31 -0.48 7.74
N PHE A 32 4.31 -1.75 8.13
CA PHE A 32 3.25 -2.29 8.95
C PHE A 32 3.05 -1.44 10.21
N SER A 33 1.79 -1.22 10.55
CA SER A 33 1.34 -0.47 11.72
C SER A 33 -0.04 -0.98 12.10
N GLU A 34 -0.27 -1.16 13.40
CA GLU A 34 -1.58 -1.52 13.95
C GLU A 34 -2.67 -0.53 13.53
N VAL A 35 -2.32 0.76 13.49
CA VAL A 35 -3.20 1.83 13.01
C VAL A 35 -2.78 2.19 11.58
N PRO A 36 -3.60 1.85 10.55
CA PRO A 36 -3.23 2.13 9.17
C PRO A 36 -3.29 3.63 8.87
N LEU A 37 -2.58 4.07 7.83
CA LEU A 37 -2.52 5.47 7.43
C LEU A 37 -3.71 5.85 6.56
N TRP A 38 -4.27 7.02 6.87
CA TRP A 38 -5.15 7.74 5.96
C TRP A 38 -4.35 8.34 4.80
N PRO A 39 -4.98 8.58 3.63
CA PRO A 39 -4.40 9.41 2.59
C PRO A 39 -3.94 10.76 3.13
N TYR A 40 -2.81 11.24 2.63
CA TYR A 40 -2.19 12.48 3.06
C TYR A 40 -1.70 13.26 1.84
N THR A 41 -1.49 14.56 1.97
CA THR A 41 -0.94 15.38 0.90
C THR A 41 0.58 15.48 1.00
N PHE A 42 1.24 15.73 -0.12
CA PHE A 42 2.66 16.11 -0.16
C PHE A 42 2.88 17.60 0.13
N ASP A 43 1.94 18.28 0.81
CA ASP A 43 2.17 19.63 1.34
C ASP A 43 3.33 19.63 2.35
N PHE A 44 3.44 18.54 3.11
CA PHE A 44 4.44 18.32 4.15
C PHE A 44 5.19 17.00 3.92
N GLN A 45 6.17 16.73 4.80
CA GLN A 45 6.86 15.45 4.82
C GLN A 45 5.87 14.31 5.13
N HIS A 46 5.97 13.21 4.38
CA HIS A 46 5.10 12.04 4.57
C HIS A 46 5.20 11.47 6.01
N PRO A 47 4.08 11.02 6.61
CA PRO A 47 3.99 10.71 8.05
C PRO A 47 4.52 9.32 8.44
N HIS A 48 5.35 8.70 7.61
CA HIS A 48 5.88 7.36 7.85
C HIS A 48 7.30 7.18 7.32
N LYS A 49 7.98 6.12 7.76
CA LYS A 49 9.27 5.75 7.19
C LYS A 49 9.09 5.29 5.75
N CYS A 50 9.98 5.74 4.87
CA CYS A 50 10.00 5.29 3.49
C CYS A 50 10.56 3.86 3.40
N ILE A 51 9.81 2.94 2.77
CA ILE A 51 10.29 1.59 2.43
C ILE A 51 11.03 1.59 1.08
N SER A 52 10.59 2.44 0.14
CA SER A 52 11.21 2.56 -1.17
C SER A 52 12.61 3.19 -1.08
N SER A 53 13.48 2.94 -2.06
CA SER A 53 14.81 3.58 -2.06
C SER A 53 14.75 5.07 -2.41
N ASN A 54 13.71 5.52 -3.11
CA ASN A 54 13.60 6.86 -3.69
C ASN A 54 12.26 7.53 -3.33
N CYS A 55 11.99 7.78 -2.05
CA CYS A 55 10.82 8.60 -1.69
C CYS A 55 11.02 10.09 -1.97
N PRO A 56 9.93 10.83 -2.22
CA PRO A 56 9.96 12.28 -2.30
C PRO A 56 10.32 12.90 -0.95
N ILE A 57 11.13 13.96 -0.98
CA ILE A 57 11.59 14.71 0.20
C ILE A 57 11.26 16.21 0.11
N ARG A 58 10.74 16.66 -1.03
CA ARG A 58 10.26 18.03 -1.24
C ARG A 58 8.75 18.08 -1.10
N SER A 59 8.23 19.27 -0.79
CA SER A 59 6.79 19.53 -0.80
C SER A 59 6.27 19.70 -2.23
N PHE A 60 5.15 19.06 -2.53
CA PHE A 60 4.37 19.19 -3.76
C PHE A 60 2.90 19.45 -3.38
N PRO A 61 2.53 20.72 -3.18
CA PRO A 61 1.25 21.02 -2.58
C PRO A 61 0.04 20.57 -3.40
N GLY A 62 -0.99 20.08 -2.72
CA GLY A 62 -2.25 19.64 -3.33
C GLY A 62 -2.24 18.24 -3.96
N ILE A 63 -1.08 17.59 -4.10
CA ILE A 63 -1.01 16.19 -4.55
C ILE A 63 -1.30 15.27 -3.37
N TRP A 64 -2.22 14.32 -3.56
CA TRP A 64 -2.55 13.29 -2.59
C TRP A 64 -1.68 12.04 -2.75
N GLU A 65 -1.32 11.40 -1.65
CA GLU A 65 -0.84 10.02 -1.61
C GLU A 65 -1.92 9.15 -0.99
N PHE A 66 -2.26 8.06 -1.67
CA PHE A 66 -3.02 6.95 -1.11
C PHE A 66 -2.02 5.86 -0.72
N PRO A 67 -1.55 5.85 0.54
CA PRO A 67 -0.46 4.99 0.95
C PRO A 67 -0.88 3.52 0.86
N LEU A 68 0.05 2.70 0.42
CA LEU A 68 -0.13 1.26 0.39
C LEU A 68 0.17 0.72 1.79
N ASN A 69 -0.88 0.67 2.61
CA ASN A 69 -0.82 0.08 3.94
C ASN A 69 -0.46 -1.40 3.82
N THR A 70 0.69 -1.77 4.36
CA THR A 70 1.21 -3.14 4.32
C THR A 70 0.26 -4.11 5.03
N TYR A 71 -0.02 -5.25 4.41
CA TYR A 71 -0.75 -6.35 5.03
C TYR A 71 0.17 -7.19 5.92
N ALA A 72 -0.42 -7.84 6.91
CA ALA A 72 0.26 -8.81 7.75
C ALA A 72 -0.63 -10.02 8.00
N THR A 73 -0.01 -11.15 8.32
CA THR A 73 -0.67 -12.32 8.90
C THR A 73 -0.99 -12.07 10.38
N ASP A 74 -1.97 -12.80 10.91
CA ASP A 74 -2.43 -12.70 12.29
C ASP A 74 -1.37 -13.05 13.33
N ASP A 75 -0.44 -13.92 12.96
CA ASP A 75 0.68 -14.39 13.77
C ASP A 75 1.90 -13.46 13.75
N GLU A 76 1.89 -12.40 12.92
CA GLU A 76 3.04 -11.52 12.60
C GLU A 76 4.32 -12.23 12.15
N THR A 77 4.33 -13.57 12.07
CA THR A 77 5.45 -14.42 11.68
C THR A 77 5.45 -14.77 10.20
N GLY A 78 4.29 -14.69 9.53
CA GLY A 78 4.10 -14.96 8.10
C GLY A 78 4.65 -13.93 7.11
N GLY A 79 5.34 -12.89 7.60
CA GLY A 79 5.89 -11.82 6.76
C GLY A 79 4.85 -10.76 6.38
N THR A 80 5.34 -9.66 5.82
CA THR A 80 4.51 -8.51 5.45
C THR A 80 4.56 -8.28 3.95
N CYS A 81 3.45 -7.84 3.36
CA CYS A 81 3.31 -7.71 1.91
C CYS A 81 2.50 -6.45 1.55
N VAL A 82 2.83 -5.82 0.42
CA VAL A 82 2.17 -4.59 -0.04
C VAL A 82 1.12 -4.87 -1.11
N TYR A 83 1.38 -5.88 -1.95
CA TYR A 83 0.36 -6.49 -2.80
C TYR A 83 -0.06 -7.85 -2.26
N LEU A 84 -1.33 -8.21 -2.47
CA LEU A 84 -1.86 -9.50 -2.03
C LEU A 84 -1.18 -10.67 -2.74
N ASP A 85 -0.83 -10.51 -4.01
CA ASP A 85 -0.15 -11.54 -4.82
C ASP A 85 1.35 -11.67 -4.50
N GLN A 86 1.87 -10.83 -3.59
CA GLN A 86 3.21 -10.96 -3.03
C GLN A 86 3.24 -11.65 -1.67
N CYS A 87 2.07 -11.81 -1.04
CA CYS A 87 1.95 -12.59 0.20
C CYS A 87 2.06 -14.08 -0.14
N VAL A 88 2.74 -14.86 0.71
CA VAL A 88 2.82 -16.31 0.55
C VAL A 88 1.74 -16.93 1.40
N PHE A 89 0.78 -17.60 0.76
CA PHE A 89 -0.28 -18.34 1.45
C PHE A 89 0.00 -19.84 1.37
N PRO A 90 -0.33 -20.60 2.43
CA PRO A 90 -0.53 -22.04 2.32
C PRO A 90 -1.71 -22.33 1.39
N ASP A 91 -1.73 -23.52 0.78
CA ASP A 91 -2.84 -24.03 -0.05
C ASP A 91 -4.06 -24.39 0.83
N ASP A 92 -4.62 -23.37 1.48
CA ASP A 92 -5.78 -23.45 2.35
C ASP A 92 -6.62 -22.16 2.23
N PRO A 93 -7.81 -22.22 1.59
CA PRO A 93 -8.71 -21.09 1.44
C PRO A 93 -9.15 -20.45 2.77
N GLU A 94 -9.20 -21.21 3.86
CA GLU A 94 -9.58 -20.68 5.17
C GLU A 94 -8.53 -19.70 5.71
N ILE A 95 -7.25 -19.96 5.45
CA ILE A 95 -6.15 -19.07 5.84
C ILE A 95 -6.23 -17.75 5.07
N VAL A 96 -6.53 -17.80 3.76
CA VAL A 96 -6.71 -16.59 2.94
C VAL A 96 -7.91 -15.78 3.43
N TYR A 97 -9.02 -16.43 3.76
CA TYR A 97 -10.19 -15.77 4.34
C TYR A 97 -9.86 -15.09 5.67
N ASN A 98 -9.21 -15.80 6.60
CA ASN A 98 -8.82 -15.27 7.91
C ASN A 98 -7.85 -14.09 7.77
N PHE A 99 -6.91 -14.16 6.81
CA PHE A 99 -6.04 -13.04 6.47
C PHE A 99 -6.81 -11.79 6.04
N PHE A 100 -7.84 -11.93 5.19
CA PHE A 100 -8.69 -10.81 4.78
C PHE A 100 -9.48 -10.25 5.96
N VAL A 101 -10.08 -11.11 6.78
CA VAL A 101 -10.84 -10.68 7.97
C VAL A 101 -9.93 -9.93 8.94
N TYR A 102 -8.74 -10.46 9.22
CA TYR A 102 -7.76 -9.81 10.09
C TYR A 102 -7.39 -8.41 9.58
N ASN A 103 -6.98 -8.28 8.32
CA ASN A 103 -6.58 -6.98 7.77
C ASN A 103 -7.77 -6.02 7.64
N PHE A 104 -8.96 -6.50 7.29
CA PHE A 104 -10.18 -5.68 7.27
C PHE A 104 -10.52 -5.16 8.67
N LEU A 105 -10.54 -6.05 9.67
CA LEU A 105 -10.85 -5.68 11.05
C LEU A 105 -9.82 -4.70 11.60
N ARG A 106 -8.53 -4.87 11.30
CA ARG A 106 -7.47 -3.90 11.67
C ARG A 106 -7.83 -2.49 11.22
N HIS A 107 -8.29 -2.31 9.99
CA HIS A 107 -8.74 -1.01 9.51
C HIS A 107 -10.05 -0.58 10.19
N TYR A 108 -11.04 -1.48 10.27
CA TYR A 108 -12.39 -1.17 10.72
C TYR A 108 -12.50 -0.81 12.21
N THR A 109 -11.73 -1.49 13.07
CA THR A 109 -11.79 -1.34 14.54
C THR A 109 -10.85 -0.25 15.07
N THR A 110 -9.88 0.20 14.28
CA THR A 110 -8.97 1.28 14.67
C THR A 110 -9.48 2.65 14.19
N ASN A 111 -8.90 3.20 13.11
CA ASN A 111 -9.18 4.55 12.62
C ASN A 111 -9.99 4.59 11.32
N LYS A 112 -10.42 3.43 10.80
CA LYS A 112 -11.19 3.29 9.56
C LYS A 112 -10.51 3.87 8.33
N ALA A 113 -9.17 3.92 8.33
CA ALA A 113 -8.41 4.26 7.14
C ALA A 113 -8.78 3.33 5.97
N PRO A 114 -8.76 3.82 4.71
CA PRO A 114 -9.16 3.04 3.56
C PRO A 114 -8.45 1.68 3.48
N PHE A 115 -9.24 0.61 3.39
CA PHE A 115 -8.74 -0.74 3.13
C PHE A 115 -8.73 -0.97 1.61
N VAL A 116 -7.59 -0.69 0.98
CA VAL A 116 -7.41 -0.88 -0.47
C VAL A 116 -6.83 -2.27 -0.70
N MET A 117 -7.44 -3.06 -1.58
CA MET A 117 -6.93 -4.37 -2.00
C MET A 117 -6.19 -4.24 -3.32
N ASN A 118 -4.87 -4.42 -3.29
CA ASN A 118 -4.03 -4.26 -4.45
C ASN A 118 -3.46 -5.62 -4.89
N PHE A 119 -3.77 -6.03 -6.11
CA PHE A 119 -3.38 -7.32 -6.68
C PHE A 119 -3.38 -7.26 -8.21
N HIS A 120 -2.69 -8.20 -8.84
CA HIS A 120 -2.75 -8.41 -10.28
C HIS A 120 -3.86 -9.42 -10.62
N VAL A 121 -4.53 -9.23 -11.77
CA VAL A 121 -5.65 -10.07 -12.20
C VAL A 121 -5.32 -11.57 -12.20
N ASN A 122 -4.10 -11.92 -12.62
CA ASN A 122 -3.64 -13.31 -12.69
C ASN A 122 -3.70 -14.01 -11.33
N TRP A 123 -3.57 -13.29 -10.22
CA TRP A 123 -3.63 -13.90 -8.88
C TRP A 123 -5.00 -14.49 -8.56
N VAL A 124 -6.07 -13.98 -9.17
CA VAL A 124 -7.44 -14.46 -8.95
C VAL A 124 -7.90 -15.40 -10.07
N THR A 125 -7.32 -15.30 -11.27
CA THR A 125 -7.77 -16.06 -12.45
C THR A 125 -6.91 -17.27 -12.78
N ASP A 126 -5.69 -17.37 -12.24
CA ASP A 126 -4.77 -18.48 -12.47
C ASP A 126 -4.75 -19.40 -11.25
N ASP A 127 -5.34 -20.59 -11.39
CA ASP A 127 -5.43 -21.59 -10.32
C ASP A 127 -4.04 -22.06 -9.83
N SER A 128 -2.96 -21.75 -10.56
CA SER A 128 -1.58 -22.05 -10.13
C SER A 128 -0.94 -20.97 -9.23
N LYS A 129 -1.65 -19.87 -8.97
CA LYS A 129 -1.15 -18.69 -8.23
C LYS A 129 -1.81 -18.45 -6.88
N VAL A 130 -2.81 -19.26 -6.54
CA VAL A 130 -3.47 -19.29 -5.23
C VAL A 130 -2.84 -20.39 -4.40
#